data_AF-A0A958K0P5-F1
#
_entry.id   AF-A0A958K0P5-F1
#
_cell.length_a   1.000
_cell.length_b   1.000
_cell.length_c   1.000
_cell.angle_alpha   90.00
_cell.angle_beta   90.00
_cell.angle_gamma   90.00
#
_symmetry.space_group_name_H-M   'P 1'
#
loop_
_entity.id
_entity.type
_entity.pdbx_description
1 polymer ?
#
loop_
_entity_poly.entity_id
_entity_poly.type
_entity_poly.pdbx_seq_one_letter_code
_entity_poly.pdbx_strand_id
1 'polypeptide(L)'
;RHQKGEETSTNPIASIFAWTRGLAYRGRFDGNDELVNFATTLEDVCIKTVESGKMTKDLAVCIHGSKAGRETYLNTNEFLEALDQGLQERLS
;
A
#
# COMPACT_ATOMS: atom_id res chain seq x y z
N ARG A 1 19.06 7.12 -6.08
CA ARG A 1 18.41 5.98 -6.77
C ARG A 1 17.29 6.50 -7.64
N HIS A 2 16.16 6.96 -7.09
CA HIS A 2 15.09 7.58 -7.88
C HIS A 2 15.54 8.76 -8.77
N GLN A 3 16.28 9.74 -8.22
CA GLN A 3 16.84 10.87 -9.01
C GLN A 3 17.82 10.46 -10.12
N LYS A 4 18.31 9.21 -10.11
CA LYS A 4 19.22 8.65 -11.12
C LYS A 4 18.50 7.75 -12.14
N GLY A 5 17.17 7.64 -12.07
CA GLY A 5 16.37 6.74 -12.91
C GLY A 5 16.46 5.27 -12.51
N GLU A 6 17.05 4.95 -11.36
CA GLU A 6 17.16 3.58 -10.87
C GLU A 6 15.86 3.14 -10.20
N GLU A 7 15.48 1.88 -10.40
CA GLU A 7 14.33 1.25 -9.74
C GLU A 7 14.49 1.28 -8.21
N THR A 8 13.42 1.68 -7.53
CA THR A 8 13.34 1.71 -6.06
C THR A 8 12.15 0.91 -5.56
N SER A 9 12.32 0.24 -4.43
CA SER A 9 11.26 -0.51 -3.74
C SER A 9 11.10 0.03 -2.31
N THR A 10 10.80 1.32 -2.20
CA THR A 10 10.45 1.95 -0.93
C THR A 10 9.00 1.64 -0.59
N ASN A 11 8.76 1.15 0.62
CA ASN A 11 7.44 0.84 1.15
C ASN A 11 6.60 2.11 1.39
N PRO A 12 5.47 2.30 0.68
CA PRO A 12 4.64 3.48 0.83
C PRO A 12 3.54 3.34 1.91
N ILE A 13 3.37 2.16 2.52
CA ILE A 13 2.22 1.85 3.40
C ILE A 13 2.11 2.84 4.56
N ALA A 14 3.22 3.16 5.23
CA ALA A 14 3.20 4.11 6.34
C ALA A 14 2.73 5.52 5.91
N SER A 15 3.11 5.96 4.71
CA SER A 15 2.66 7.25 4.16
C SER A 15 1.18 7.21 3.79
N ILE A 16 0.71 6.09 3.23
CA ILE A 16 -0.72 5.87 2.93
C ILE A 16 -1.54 5.90 4.22
N PHE A 17 -1.09 5.19 5.26
CA PHE A 17 -1.78 5.14 6.55
C PHE A 17 -1.84 6.51 7.24
N ALA A 18 -0.83 7.37 7.06
CA ALA A 18 -0.89 8.74 7.55
C ALA A 18 -2.06 9.51 6.91
N TRP A 19 -2.28 9.35 5.60
CA TRP A 19 -3.41 9.95 4.89
C TRP A 19 -4.75 9.35 5.31
N THR A 20 -4.90 8.02 5.27
CA THR A 20 -6.18 7.35 5.59
C THR A 20 -6.63 7.66 7.01
N ARG A 21 -5.71 7.73 7.99
CA ARG A 21 -6.03 8.08 9.37
C ARG A 21 -6.52 9.53 9.50
N GLY A 22 -5.91 10.45 8.76
CA GLY A 22 -6.37 11.84 8.67
C GLY A 22 -7.76 11.97 8.04
N LEU A 23 -7.99 11.27 6.91
CA LEU A 23 -9.28 11.26 6.20
C LEU A 23 -10.38 10.62 7.05
N ALA A 24 -10.11 9.48 7.70
CA ALA A 24 -11.06 8.82 8.58
C ALA A 24 -11.43 9.71 9.78
N TYR A 25 -10.48 10.45 10.35
CA TYR A 25 -10.79 11.40 11.41
C TYR A 25 -11.66 12.56 10.91
N ARG A 26 -11.32 13.15 9.76
CA ARG A 26 -12.12 14.20 9.12
C ARG A 26 -13.54 13.73 8.82
N GLY A 27 -13.68 12.55 8.22
CA GLY A 27 -14.97 11.93 7.91
C GLY A 27 -15.84 11.73 9.15
N ARG A 28 -15.28 11.21 10.25
CA ARG A 28 -16.00 11.10 11.52
C ARG A 28 -16.43 12.45 12.08
N PHE A 29 -15.57 13.47 12.00
CA PHE A 29 -15.91 14.81 12.47
C PHE A 29 -17.07 15.42 11.66
N ASP A 30 -17.10 15.16 10.35
CA ASP A 30 -18.10 15.70 9.44
C ASP A 30 -19.39 14.85 9.33
N GLY A 31 -19.44 13.67 9.96
CA GLY A 31 -20.53 12.70 9.74
C GLY A 31 -20.55 12.15 8.32
N ASN A 32 -19.40 12.11 7.64
CA ASN A 32 -19.24 11.58 6.29
C ASN A 32 -18.73 10.13 6.34
N ASP A 33 -19.68 9.20 6.40
CA ASP A 33 -19.38 7.76 6.45
C ASP A 33 -18.74 7.24 5.15
N GLU A 34 -19.03 7.83 3.99
CA GLU A 34 -18.41 7.46 2.71
C GLU A 34 -16.89 7.70 2.75
N LEU A 35 -16.46 8.83 3.31
CA LEU A 35 -15.03 9.15 3.46
C LEU A 35 -14.35 8.21 4.46
N VAL A 36 -15.03 7.85 5.56
CA VAL A 36 -14.53 6.87 6.52
C VAL A 36 -14.37 5.51 5.86
N ASN A 37 -15.38 5.07 5.10
CA ASN A 37 -15.38 3.80 4.38
C ASN A 37 -14.28 3.75 3.30
N PHE A 38 -14.07 4.83 2.57
CA PHE A 38 -12.96 4.92 1.61
C PHE A 38 -11.61 4.71 2.31
N ALA A 39 -11.37 5.44 3.41
CA ALA A 39 -10.12 5.36 4.14
C ALA A 39 -9.86 3.96 4.71
N THR A 40 -10.87 3.33 5.32
CA THR A 40 -10.73 1.97 5.87
C THR A 40 -10.60 0.91 4.77
N THR A 41 -11.26 1.10 3.63
CA THR A 41 -11.11 0.21 2.46
C THR A 41 -9.68 0.25 1.93
N LEU A 42 -9.08 1.44 1.80
CA LEU A 42 -7.70 1.56 1.35
C LEU A 42 -6.70 0.92 2.33
N GLU A 43 -6.95 0.99 3.65
CA GLU A 43 -6.17 0.27 4.64
C GLU A 43 -6.29 -1.26 4.47
N ASP A 44 -7.50 -1.79 4.28
CA ASP A 44 -7.73 -3.23 4.02
C ASP A 44 -7.02 -3.69 2.74
N VAL A 45 -7.10 -2.91 1.67
CA VAL A 45 -6.42 -3.20 0.39
C VAL A 45 -4.91 -3.30 0.57
N CYS A 46 -4.29 -2.41 1.36
CA CYS A 46 -2.86 -2.49 1.67
C CYS A 46 -2.49 -3.80 2.36
N ILE A 47 -3.27 -4.20 3.37
CA ILE A 47 -3.04 -5.44 4.13
C ILE A 47 -3.18 -6.65 3.21
N LYS A 48 -4.31 -6.76 2.49
CA LYS A 48 -4.59 -7.91 1.63
C LYS A 48 -3.60 -8.03 0.47
N THR A 49 -3.11 -6.91 -0.05
CA THR A 49 -2.08 -6.92 -1.10
C THR A 49 -0.79 -7.58 -0.59
N VAL A 50 -0.32 -7.20 0.59
CA VAL A 50 0.86 -7.83 1.21
C VAL A 50 0.60 -9.31 1.53
N GLU A 51 -0.57 -9.64 2.10
CA GLU A 51 -0.94 -11.03 2.41
C GLU A 51 -1.06 -11.91 1.17
N SER A 52 -1.39 -11.33 0.00
CA SER A 52 -1.40 -12.05 -1.29
C SER A 52 0.01 -12.32 -1.87
N GLY A 53 1.07 -11.87 -1.18
CA GLY A 53 2.46 -12.01 -1.62
C GLY A 53 2.99 -10.83 -2.43
N LYS A 54 2.16 -9.82 -2.73
CA LYS A 54 2.60 -8.58 -3.41
C LYS A 54 3.10 -7.60 -2.36
N MET A 55 4.41 -7.41 -2.26
CA MET A 55 5.01 -6.54 -1.23
C MET A 55 6.30 -5.87 -1.71
N THR A 56 6.75 -4.86 -0.99
CA THR A 56 8.05 -4.21 -1.25
C THR A 56 9.21 -5.00 -0.63
N LYS A 57 10.42 -4.72 -1.12
CA LYS A 57 11.67 -5.40 -0.77
C LYS A 57 11.96 -5.49 0.72
N ASP A 58 11.66 -4.45 1.49
CA ASP A 58 11.82 -4.44 2.94
C ASP A 58 10.98 -5.55 3.61
N LEU A 59 9.72 -5.71 3.21
CA LEU A 59 8.84 -6.76 3.71
C LEU A 59 9.28 -8.15 3.21
N ALA A 60 9.70 -8.25 1.95
CA ALA A 60 10.20 -9.51 1.40
C ALA A 60 11.48 -9.99 2.13
N VAL A 61 12.36 -9.07 2.51
CA VAL A 61 13.55 -9.37 3.32
C VAL A 61 13.16 -9.86 4.72
N CYS A 62 12.09 -9.33 5.33
CA CYS A 62 11.59 -9.84 6.61
C CYS A 62 11.09 -11.29 6.54
N ILE A 63 10.54 -11.72 5.39
CA ILE A 63 10.01 -13.08 5.21
C ILE A 63 11.10 -14.06 4.74
N HIS A 64 11.92 -13.67 3.77
CA HIS A 64 12.85 -14.56 3.08
C HIS A 64 14.32 -14.37 3.49
N GLY A 65 14.64 -13.35 4.28
CA GLY A 65 16.00 -13.03 4.70
C GLY A 65 16.93 -12.81 3.50
N SER A 66 18.10 -13.46 3.52
CA SER A 66 19.09 -13.38 2.43
C SER A 66 18.64 -14.01 1.11
N LYS A 67 17.52 -14.72 1.09
CA LYS A 67 16.95 -15.34 -0.11
C LYS A 67 15.95 -14.44 -0.86
N ALA A 68 15.70 -13.22 -0.38
CA ALA A 68 14.81 -12.28 -1.06
C ALA A 68 15.37 -11.88 -2.44
N GLY A 69 14.77 -12.41 -3.51
CA GLY A 69 15.09 -12.13 -4.91
C GLY A 69 14.16 -11.11 -5.56
N ARG A 70 14.42 -10.72 -6.82
CA ARG A 70 13.58 -9.71 -7.52
C ARG A 70 12.15 -10.22 -7.74
N GLU A 71 11.96 -11.53 -7.79
CA GLU A 71 10.69 -12.23 -7.90
C GLU A 71 9.86 -12.21 -6.61
N THR A 72 10.47 -11.90 -5.46
CA THR A 72 9.79 -11.91 -4.16
C THR A 72 9.26 -10.52 -3.75
N TYR A 73 9.49 -9.48 -4.56
CA TYR A 73 9.01 -8.13 -4.26
C TYR A 73 8.68 -7.33 -5.52
N LEU A 74 7.88 -6.29 -5.32
CA LEU A 74 7.54 -5.28 -6.32
C LEU A 74 8.36 -4.01 -6.08
N ASN A 75 8.66 -3.28 -7.14
CA ASN A 75 9.14 -1.91 -7.01
C ASN A 75 8.00 -1.00 -6.49
N THR A 76 8.35 0.25 -6.13
CA THR A 76 7.39 1.19 -5.55
C THR A 76 6.19 1.46 -6.47
N ASN A 77 6.39 1.59 -7.77
CA ASN A 77 5.32 1.88 -8.72
C ASN A 77 4.42 0.66 -8.94
N GLU A 78 5.01 -0.53 -9.14
CA GLU A 78 4.30 -1.80 -9.26
C GLU A 78 3.44 -2.08 -8.01
N PHE A 79 3.96 -1.78 -6.82
CA PHE A 79 3.21 -1.92 -5.59
C PHE A 79 2.05 -0.92 -5.52
N LEU A 80 2.26 0.34 -5.90
CA LEU A 80 1.17 1.34 -5.96
C LEU A 80 0.09 0.97 -6.99
N GLU A 81 0.47 0.44 -8.14
CA GLU A 81 -0.47 -0.07 -9.16
C GLU A 81 -1.29 -1.25 -8.63
N ALA A 82 -0.67 -2.18 -7.89
CA ALA A 82 -1.39 -3.28 -7.26
C ALA A 82 -2.42 -2.78 -6.21
N LEU A 83 -2.08 -1.73 -5.47
CA LEU A 83 -3.01 -1.10 -4.52
C LEU A 83 -4.16 -0.38 -5.25
N ASP A 84 -3.88 0.35 -6.33
CA ASP A 84 -4.91 1.03 -7.13
C ASP A 84 -5.91 0.03 -7.72
N GLN A 85 -5.43 -1.07 -8.31
CA GLN A 85 -6.28 -2.15 -8.82
C GLN A 85 -7.17 -2.73 -7.71
N GLY A 86 -6.57 -3.07 -6.56
CA GLY A 86 -7.32 -3.63 -5.44
C GLY A 86 -8.34 -2.65 -4.85
N LEU A 87 -8.07 -1.34 -4.91
CA LEU A 87 -9.00 -0.31 -4.47
C LEU A 87 -10.18 -0.17 -5.44
N GLN A 88 -9.91 -0.13 -6.75
CA GLN A 88 -10.96 -0.03 -7.77
C GLN A 88 -11.93 -1.22 -7.71
N GLU A 89 -11.42 -2.44 -7.54
CA GLU A 89 -12.25 -3.65 -7.38
C GLU A 89 -13.14 -3.63 -6.13
N ARG A 90 -12.75 -2.90 -5.08
CA ARG A 90 -13.52 -2.80 -3.83
C ARG A 90 -14.52 -1.65 -3.81
N LEU A 91 -14.34 -0.66 -4.69
CA LEU A 91 -15.18 0.54 -4.77
C LEU A 91 -16.16 0.54 -5.96
N SER A 92 -16.01 -0.41 -6.89
CA SER A 92 -16.96 -0.67 -7.99
C SER A 92 -18.24 -1.36 -7.50
#